data_AF-A0A6N3B4F0-F1
#
_entry.id   AF-A0A6N3B4F0-F1
#
_cell.length_a   1.000
_cell.length_b   1.000
_cell.length_c   1.000
_cell.angle_alpha   90.00
_cell.angle_beta   90.00
_cell.angle_gamma   90.00
#
_symmetry.space_group_name_H-M   'P 1'
#
loop_
_entity.id
_entity.type
_entity.pdbx_description
1 polymer ?
#
loop_
_entity_poly.entity_id
_entity_poly.type
_entity_poly.pdbx_seq_one_letter_code
_entity_poly.pdbx_strand_id
1 'polypeptide(L)'
;MIECMKTAAKLPERNKGKMEEENTNEKQTEHIYISGPITGTSDYMERFEKAEKELAENGYSVINPAKVNAMLPQDATWEEYIKVSLTLLSICTGVYMMPGWRESRGAVLEFMQARRNEMQIYEDIPGRLQD
;
A
#
# COMPACT_ATOMS: atom_id res chain seq x y z
N MET A 1 34.20 -33.98 -7.29
CA MET A 1 32.75 -33.91 -7.52
C MET A 1 32.52 -33.21 -8.84
N ILE A 2 32.42 -34.02 -9.90
CA ILE A 2 31.80 -33.79 -11.22
C ILE A 2 32.07 -32.45 -11.94
N GLU A 3 32.98 -32.52 -12.93
CA GLU A 3 33.02 -31.67 -14.14
C GLU A 3 31.68 -31.65 -14.88
N CYS A 4 31.34 -30.55 -15.56
CA CYS A 4 31.32 -30.58 -17.03
C CYS A 4 31.06 -29.20 -17.65
N MET A 5 32.03 -28.77 -18.45
CA MET A 5 31.93 -27.75 -19.49
C MET A 5 30.77 -28.04 -20.46
N LYS A 6 30.17 -27.00 -21.07
CA LYS A 6 30.21 -26.74 -22.53
C LYS A 6 29.12 -25.75 -23.01
N THR A 7 29.63 -24.70 -23.67
CA THR A 7 29.18 -24.16 -24.97
C THR A 7 27.89 -23.33 -25.05
N ALA A 8 28.10 -22.09 -25.51
CA ALA A 8 27.10 -21.17 -26.01
C ALA A 8 26.29 -21.76 -27.18
N ALA A 9 24.96 -21.70 -27.08
CA ALA A 9 24.06 -21.94 -28.21
C ALA A 9 23.57 -20.59 -28.75
N LYS A 10 23.79 -20.38 -30.06
CA LYS A 10 23.26 -19.25 -30.84
C LYS A 10 21.79 -19.51 -31.15
N LEU A 11 20.94 -18.49 -30.98
CA LEU A 11 19.50 -18.53 -31.26
C LEU A 11 19.25 -18.86 -32.76
N PRO A 12 18.28 -19.72 -33.09
CA PRO A 12 17.91 -20.01 -34.48
C PRO A 12 17.06 -18.90 -35.11
N GLU A 13 17.26 -18.64 -36.40
CA GLU A 13 16.47 -17.69 -37.19
C GLU A 13 15.23 -18.35 -37.85
N ARG A 14 14.07 -17.74 -37.56
CA ARG A 14 12.89 -17.44 -38.40
C ARG A 14 12.12 -18.59 -39.10
N ASN A 15 10.82 -18.72 -38.79
CA ASN A 15 9.76 -18.22 -39.72
C ASN A 15 8.36 -18.00 -39.13
N LYS A 16 7.67 -17.07 -39.79
CA LYS A 16 6.38 -16.40 -39.55
C LYS A 16 5.17 -17.29 -39.23
N GLY A 17 4.34 -16.83 -38.29
CA GLY A 17 2.94 -17.25 -38.16
C GLY A 17 2.28 -16.78 -36.85
N LYS A 18 1.67 -15.59 -36.88
CA LYS A 18 0.60 -15.02 -36.01
C LYS A 18 0.20 -15.79 -34.74
N MET A 19 0.28 -15.14 -33.59
CA MET A 19 -0.84 -14.51 -32.87
C MET A 19 -0.25 -13.77 -31.66
N GLU A 20 -0.73 -12.57 -31.41
CA GLU A 20 -0.30 -11.72 -30.29
C GLU A 20 -0.69 -12.41 -28.99
N GLU A 21 0.29 -12.94 -28.26
CA GLU A 21 0.09 -13.34 -26.87
C GLU A 21 0.17 -12.06 -26.03
N GLU A 22 -1.02 -11.64 -25.61
CA GLU A 22 -1.28 -10.60 -24.64
C GLU A 22 -0.34 -10.78 -23.44
N ASN A 23 0.56 -9.81 -23.24
CA ASN A 23 1.21 -9.61 -21.97
C ASN A 23 0.11 -9.17 -20.99
N THR A 24 -0.65 -10.11 -20.45
CA THR A 24 -1.48 -9.86 -19.28
C THR A 24 -0.53 -9.71 -18.11
N ASN A 25 0.02 -8.50 -18.00
CA ASN A 25 0.53 -7.97 -16.77
C ASN A 25 -0.65 -8.02 -15.81
N GLU A 26 -0.76 -9.09 -15.03
CA GLU A 26 -1.70 -9.16 -13.91
C GLU A 26 -1.40 -7.92 -13.07
N LYS A 27 -2.21 -6.86 -13.23
CA LYS A 27 -2.11 -5.66 -12.41
C LYS A 27 -2.34 -6.14 -11.00
N GLN A 28 -1.25 -6.35 -10.28
CA GLN A 28 -1.28 -6.66 -8.87
C GLN A 28 -2.14 -5.58 -8.22
N THR A 29 -3.27 -5.98 -7.63
CA THR A 29 -4.18 -5.03 -7.01
C THR A 29 -3.41 -4.31 -5.91
N GLU A 30 -3.20 -3.00 -6.07
CA GLU A 30 -2.43 -2.23 -5.11
C GLU A 30 -3.25 -2.11 -3.82
N HIS A 31 -2.72 -2.69 -2.74
CA HIS A 31 -3.30 -2.61 -1.41
C HIS A 31 -2.74 -1.37 -0.72
N ILE A 32 -3.60 -0.38 -0.47
CA ILE A 32 -3.22 0.92 0.09
C ILE A 32 -3.68 1.00 1.54
N TYR A 33 -2.73 1.18 2.45
CA TYR A 33 -3.00 1.53 3.84
C TYR A 33 -3.27 3.04 3.97
N ILE A 34 -4.26 3.46 4.76
CA ILE A 34 -4.49 4.89 5.05
C ILE A 34 -3.79 5.26 6.35
N SER A 35 -2.92 6.27 6.33
CA SER A 35 -2.20 6.76 7.50
C SER A 35 -2.50 8.25 7.75
N GLY A 36 -2.88 8.61 8.97
CA GLY A 36 -3.29 9.99 9.28
C GLY A 36 -3.47 10.29 10.77
N PRO A 37 -3.76 11.55 11.12
CA PRO A 37 -4.02 11.94 12.50
C PRO A 37 -5.36 11.37 13.00
N ILE A 38 -5.35 10.79 14.20
CA ILE A 38 -6.52 10.27 14.92
C ILE A 38 -6.64 10.98 16.28
N THR A 39 -5.60 10.87 17.11
CA THR A 39 -5.55 11.45 18.46
C THR A 39 -5.75 12.97 18.40
N GLY A 40 -6.67 13.48 19.23
CA GLY A 40 -6.97 14.92 19.31
C GLY A 40 -7.94 15.44 18.26
N THR A 41 -8.53 14.56 17.43
CA THR A 41 -9.54 14.93 16.43
C THR A 41 -10.82 14.12 16.64
N SER A 42 -11.98 14.75 16.45
CA SER A 42 -13.28 14.08 16.56
C SER A 42 -13.80 13.55 15.22
N ASP A 43 -13.28 14.08 14.11
CA ASP A 43 -13.72 13.83 12.74
C ASP A 43 -12.91 12.72 12.04
N TYR A 44 -12.01 12.04 12.75
CA TYR A 44 -11.09 11.09 12.12
C TYR A 44 -11.82 9.96 11.37
N MET A 45 -12.90 9.41 11.94
CA MET A 45 -13.66 8.37 11.26
C MET A 45 -14.18 8.83 9.90
N GLU A 46 -14.77 10.03 9.84
CA GLU A 46 -15.30 10.61 8.59
C GLU A 46 -14.17 10.87 7.58
N ARG A 47 -13.05 11.44 8.02
CA ARG A 47 -11.90 11.71 7.14
C ARG A 47 -11.30 10.42 6.56
N PHE A 48 -11.17 9.38 7.39
CA PHE A 48 -10.65 8.08 6.95
C PHE A 48 -11.63 7.36 6.03
N GLU A 49 -12.93 7.39 6.31
CA GLU A 49 -13.97 6.84 5.42
C GLU A 49 -14.03 7.54 4.07
N LYS A 50 -13.87 8.87 4.06
CA LYS A 50 -13.77 9.65 2.83
C LYS A 50 -12.56 9.24 2.00
N ALA A 51 -11.37 9.15 2.62
CA ALA A 51 -10.16 8.71 1.94
C ALA A 51 -10.28 7.28 1.41
N GLU A 52 -10.87 6.37 2.19
CA GLU A 52 -11.15 4.99 1.79
C GLU A 52 -12.05 4.91 0.57
N LYS A 53 -13.14 5.67 0.57
CA LYS A 53 -14.06 5.75 -0.56
C LYS A 53 -13.36 6.29 -1.81
N GLU A 54 -12.64 7.40 -1.70
CA GLU A 54 -11.96 8.03 -2.83
C GLU A 54 -10.88 7.10 -3.43
N LEU A 55 -10.08 6.42 -2.60
CA LEU A 55 -9.09 5.45 -3.07
C LEU A 55 -9.76 4.24 -3.73
N ALA A 56 -10.85 3.72 -3.15
CA ALA A 56 -11.60 2.61 -3.73
C ALA A 56 -12.22 2.98 -5.10
N GLU A 57 -12.74 4.20 -5.25
CA GLU A 57 -13.25 4.72 -6.52
C GLU A 57 -12.16 4.84 -7.61
N ASN A 58 -10.89 4.97 -7.21
CA ASN A 58 -9.73 4.94 -8.12
C ASN A 58 -9.19 3.52 -8.39
N GLY A 59 -9.88 2.47 -7.92
CA GLY A 59 -9.55 1.07 -8.19
C GLY A 59 -8.54 0.44 -7.24
N TYR A 60 -8.22 1.10 -6.12
CA TYR A 60 -7.35 0.55 -5.08
C TYR A 60 -8.12 -0.40 -4.15
N SER A 61 -7.42 -1.42 -3.63
CA SER A 61 -7.90 -2.17 -2.46
C SER A 61 -7.41 -1.43 -1.21
N VAL A 62 -8.30 -1.04 -0.30
CA VAL A 62 -7.95 -0.09 0.76
C VAL A 62 -8.03 -0.74 2.14
N ILE A 63 -7.01 -0.52 2.96
CA ILE A 63 -7.01 -0.86 4.38
C ILE A 63 -7.15 0.42 5.20
N ASN A 64 -8.28 0.54 5.88
CA ASN A 64 -8.59 1.65 6.78
C ASN A 64 -8.33 1.23 8.25
N PRO A 65 -7.20 1.66 8.86
CA PRO A 65 -6.90 1.29 10.24
C PRO A 65 -7.87 1.90 11.26
N ALA A 66 -8.54 3.02 10.97
CA ALA A 66 -9.48 3.62 11.91
C ALA A 66 -10.66 2.67 12.23
N LYS A 67 -11.17 1.97 11.20
CA LYS A 67 -12.22 0.95 11.37
C LYS A 67 -11.74 -0.28 12.13
N VAL A 68 -10.53 -0.76 11.86
CA VAL A 68 -9.97 -1.93 12.54
C VAL A 68 -9.64 -1.61 14.00
N ASN A 69 -9.00 -0.47 14.23
CA ASN A 69 -8.60 -0.01 15.56
C ASN A 69 -9.83 0.31 16.44
N ALA A 70 -10.95 0.73 15.87
CA ALA A 70 -12.21 0.92 16.60
C ALA A 70 -12.76 -0.38 17.23
N MET A 71 -12.29 -1.55 16.78
CA MET A 71 -12.69 -2.85 17.33
C MET A 71 -11.77 -3.34 18.45
N LEU A 72 -10.68 -2.62 18.74
CA LEU A 72 -9.79 -2.96 19.85
C LEU A 72 -10.46 -2.66 21.21
N PRO A 73 -10.04 -3.33 22.29
CA PRO A 73 -10.52 -3.04 23.64
C PRO A 73 -10.39 -1.55 23.98
N GLN A 74 -11.32 -1.01 24.76
CA GLN A 74 -11.31 0.42 25.13
C GLN A 74 -10.09 0.81 25.96
N ASP A 75 -9.48 -0.15 26.65
CA ASP A 75 -8.26 0.00 27.45
C ASP A 75 -6.99 -0.35 26.67
N ALA A 76 -7.07 -0.56 25.35
CA ALA A 76 -5.91 -0.78 24.51
C ALA A 76 -4.92 0.38 24.61
N THR A 77 -3.66 0.02 24.79
CA THR A 77 -2.55 0.97 24.87
C THR A 77 -2.21 1.53 23.49
N TRP A 78 -1.57 2.70 23.47
CA TRP A 78 -1.07 3.29 22.22
C TRP A 78 -0.11 2.31 21.49
N GLU A 79 0.71 1.57 22.23
CA GLU A 79 1.61 0.56 21.68
C GLU A 79 0.87 -0.62 21.01
N GLU A 80 -0.28 -1.04 21.54
CA GLU A 80 -1.11 -2.09 20.94
C GLU A 80 -1.77 -1.60 19.65
N TYR A 81 -2.30 -0.37 19.64
CA TYR A 81 -2.80 0.26 18.42
C TYR A 81 -1.72 0.28 17.33
N ILE A 82 -0.50 0.70 17.66
CA ILE A 82 0.61 0.74 16.71
C ILE A 82 1.01 -0.65 16.22
N LYS A 83 1.03 -1.67 17.09
CA LYS A 83 1.33 -3.06 16.65
C LYS A 83 0.32 -3.55 15.62
N VAL A 84 -0.97 -3.30 15.84
CA VAL A 84 -2.03 -3.68 14.89
C VAL A 84 -1.87 -2.90 13.59
N SER A 85 -1.71 -1.58 13.68
CA SER A 85 -1.45 -0.71 12.52
C SER A 85 -0.25 -1.16 11.68
N LEU A 86 0.90 -1.47 12.30
CA LEU A 86 2.08 -1.93 11.58
C LEU A 86 1.89 -3.31 10.95
N THR A 87 1.08 -4.17 11.58
CA THR A 87 0.72 -5.49 11.01
C THR A 87 -0.14 -5.31 9.76
N LEU A 88 -1.15 -4.45 9.84
CA LEU A 88 -1.99 -4.09 8.69
C LEU A 88 -1.17 -3.44 7.56
N LEU A 89 -0.25 -2.54 7.90
CA LEU A 89 0.64 -1.92 6.94
C LEU A 89 1.56 -2.94 6.25
N SER A 90 2.01 -3.98 6.97
CA SER A 90 2.95 -4.97 6.43
C SER A 90 2.41 -5.84 5.30
N ILE A 91 1.09 -5.93 5.15
CA ILE A 91 0.44 -6.68 4.06
C ILE A 91 0.05 -5.78 2.87
N CYS A 92 0.32 -4.47 2.95
CA CYS A 92 0.03 -3.52 1.90
C CYS A 92 1.21 -3.35 0.92
N THR A 93 0.91 -2.88 -0.29
CA THR A 93 1.92 -2.51 -1.29
C THR A 93 2.22 -1.01 -1.28
N GLY A 94 1.32 -0.20 -0.70
CA GLY A 94 1.50 1.24 -0.54
C GLY A 94 0.79 1.83 0.68
N VAL A 95 1.09 3.08 0.95
CA VAL A 95 0.45 3.89 2.00
C VAL A 95 0.05 5.25 1.46
N TYR A 96 -1.18 5.66 1.75
CA TYR A 96 -1.66 7.02 1.57
C TYR A 96 -1.54 7.79 2.88
N MET A 97 -0.77 8.87 2.85
CA MET A 97 -0.50 9.77 3.96
C MET A 97 -1.47 10.95 3.91
N MET A 98 -2.45 10.97 4.81
CA MET A 98 -3.47 12.02 4.88
C MET A 98 -2.90 13.38 5.29
N PRO A 99 -3.57 14.50 4.96
CA PRO A 99 -3.18 15.83 5.45
C PRO A 99 -3.00 15.86 6.98
N GLY A 100 -1.92 16.50 7.43
CA GLY A 100 -1.57 16.57 8.86
C GLY A 100 -0.87 15.33 9.42
N TRP A 101 -0.38 14.42 8.56
CA TRP A 101 0.30 13.20 9.02
C TRP A 101 1.62 13.47 9.75
N ARG A 102 2.33 14.56 9.42
CA ARG A 102 3.65 14.88 10.00
C ARG A 102 3.55 15.24 11.49
N GLU A 103 2.37 15.68 11.92
CA GLU A 103 2.04 16.05 13.28
C GLU A 103 1.51 14.84 14.10
N SER A 104 1.20 13.72 13.42
CA SER A 104 0.71 12.50 14.05
C SER A 104 1.87 11.56 14.38
N ARG A 105 2.15 11.35 15.66
CA ARG A 105 3.17 10.41 16.14
C ARG A 105 3.01 9.00 15.52
N GLY A 106 1.77 8.53 15.37
CA GLY A 106 1.48 7.22 14.77
C GLY A 106 1.77 7.22 13.27
N ALA A 107 1.30 8.23 12.53
CA ALA A 107 1.48 8.30 11.09
C ALA A 107 2.95 8.47 10.68
N VAL A 108 3.74 9.21 11.48
CA VAL A 108 5.20 9.31 11.25
C VAL A 108 5.88 7.95 11.37
N LEU A 109 5.46 7.11 12.33
CA LEU A 109 6.02 5.75 12.47
C LEU A 109 5.64 4.85 11.29
N GLU A 110 4.39 4.93 10.85
CA GLU A 110 3.90 4.20 9.68
C GLU A 110 4.63 4.65 8.41
N PHE A 111 4.88 5.94 8.23
CA PHE A 111 5.71 6.47 7.13
C PHE A 111 7.13 5.90 7.17
N MET A 112 7.78 5.90 8.33
CA MET A 112 9.13 5.33 8.48
C MET A 112 9.15 3.83 8.17
N GLN A 113 8.13 3.09 8.58
CA GLN A 113 7.99 1.66 8.29
C GLN A 113 7.78 1.43 6.78
N ALA A 114 6.92 2.22 6.13
CA ALA A 114 6.69 2.15 4.70
C ALA A 114 7.96 2.43 3.89
N ARG A 115 8.73 3.46 4.29
CA ARG A 115 10.04 3.77 3.70
C ARG A 115 11.02 2.61 3.83
N ARG A 116 11.07 1.98 5.01
CA ARG A 116 11.93 0.82 5.28
C ARG A 116 11.55 -0.39 4.42
N ASN A 117 10.27 -0.54 4.12
CA ASN A 117 9.74 -1.65 3.32
C ASN A 117 9.71 -1.33 1.81
N GLU A 118 10.27 -0.20 1.38
CA GLU A 118 10.27 0.26 -0.03
C GLU A 118 8.86 0.31 -0.66
N MET A 119 7.85 0.58 0.18
CA MET A 119 6.45 0.71 -0.25
C MET A 119 6.23 1.99 -1.06
N GLN A 120 5.19 1.99 -1.90
CA GLN A 120 4.72 3.23 -2.53
C GLN A 120 4.11 4.16 -1.48
N ILE A 121 4.47 5.44 -1.54
CA ILE A 121 3.99 6.46 -0.60
C ILE A 121 3.29 7.57 -1.39
N TYR A 122 2.03 7.79 -1.06
CA TYR A 122 1.17 8.79 -1.68
C TYR A 122 0.85 9.88 -0.67
N GLU A 123 1.07 11.15 -1.01
CA GLU A 123 0.58 12.29 -0.22
C GLU A 123 -0.67 12.94 -0.85
N ASP A 124 -0.98 12.57 -2.09
CA ASP A 124 -2.20 12.92 -2.83
C ASP A 124 -2.85 11.65 -3.36
N ILE A 125 -4.17 11.67 -3.57
CA ILE A 125 -4.89 10.53 -4.17
C ILE A 125 -4.65 10.56 -5.69
N PRO A 126 -3.98 9.53 -6.26
CA PRO A 126 -3.71 9.46 -7.69
C PRO A 126 -5.03 9.43 -8.47
N GLY A 127 -5.16 10.28 -9.49
CA GLY A 127 -6.36 10.35 -10.33
C GLY A 127 -7.26 11.56 -10.06
N ARG A 128 -7.04 12.30 -8.96
CA ARG A 128 -7.66 13.63 -8.80
C ARG A 128 -6.90 14.62 -9.69
N LEU A 129 -7.44 14.94 -10.87
CA LEU A 129 -7.09 16.19 -11.54
C LEU A 129 -7.42 17.31 -10.54
N GLN A 130 -6.41 18.10 -10.15
CA GLN A 130 -6.67 19.34 -9.44
C GLN A 130 -7.35 20.27 -10.46
N ASP A 131 -8.63 20.54 -10.27
CA ASP A 131 -9.34 21.60 -10.99
C ASP A 131 -8.87 22.99 -10.52
#